data_AF-A0A3B9AH78-F1
#
_entry.id   AF-A0A3B9AH78-F1
#
_cell.length_a   1.000
_cell.length_b   1.000
_cell.length_c   1.000
_cell.angle_alpha   90.00
_cell.angle_beta   90.00
_cell.angle_gamma   90.00
#
_symmetry.space_group_name_H-M   'P 1'
#
loop_
_entity.id
_entity.type
_entity.pdbx_description
1 polymer ?
#
loop_
_entity_poly.entity_id
_entity_poly.type
_entity_poly.pdbx_seq_one_letter_code
_entity_poly.pdbx_strand_id
1 'polypeptide(L)'
;MSKPLILVTNDDGIVAPGIRALVEVAATLGDVVVVAPDSPQSGKGHAITIHEPLRLNKVNAFPGIESWESSGTPVDCVKLAKHVILKDRNIDLCVSGINHGSNASINIIYSGTMSAAMEAALESIRSIGFSLLDYSFDADFEPAKPYIRKIMEYMLARPFQHGYLLNVNIPKLASEQIRGMKVCRQADARWIEKMIEGRDPAGRPYYWLSGDFVNNDHAEDTDIWALENGFISIVPSMHDLTNYPAIPVLKDLE
;
A
#
# COMPACT_ATOMS: atom_id res chain seq x y z
N MET A 1 -12.64 -8.36 -25.58
CA MET A 1 -12.80 -8.39 -24.10
C MET A 1 -13.05 -6.96 -23.66
N SER A 2 -13.89 -6.73 -22.65
CA SER A 2 -14.00 -5.40 -22.02
C SER A 2 -12.65 -5.00 -21.43
N LYS A 3 -12.33 -3.70 -21.45
CA LYS A 3 -11.15 -3.21 -20.72
C LYS A 3 -11.34 -3.49 -19.23
N PRO A 4 -10.28 -3.87 -18.49
CA PRO A 4 -10.37 -4.07 -17.05
C PRO A 4 -10.63 -2.74 -16.34
N LEU A 5 -11.43 -2.75 -15.28
CA LEU A 5 -11.64 -1.60 -14.40
C LEU A 5 -10.62 -1.64 -13.25
N ILE A 6 -9.84 -0.57 -13.13
CA ILE A 6 -8.79 -0.42 -12.13
C ILE A 6 -9.18 0.70 -11.16
N LEU A 7 -9.33 0.35 -9.89
CA LEU A 7 -9.50 1.31 -8.80
C LEU A 7 -8.10 1.75 -8.31
N VAL A 8 -7.86 3.06 -8.26
CA VAL A 8 -6.61 3.64 -7.72
C VAL A 8 -6.91 4.43 -6.44
N THR A 9 -6.09 4.24 -5.42
CA THR A 9 -6.18 4.94 -4.12
C THR A 9 -4.78 5.14 -3.52
N ASN A 10 -4.68 5.80 -2.36
CA ASN A 10 -3.45 5.95 -1.58
C ASN A 10 -3.76 6.42 -0.14
N ASP A 11 -2.72 6.66 0.64
CA ASP A 11 -2.78 7.33 1.95
C ASP A 11 -2.17 8.74 2.00
N ASP A 12 -1.42 9.16 0.98
CA ASP A 12 -0.84 10.51 0.90
C ASP A 12 -1.85 11.59 0.42
N GLY A 13 -3.03 11.16 -0.06
CA GLY A 13 -4.10 12.01 -0.56
C GLY A 13 -4.08 12.21 -2.09
N ILE A 14 -5.20 12.69 -2.63
CA ILE A 14 -5.48 12.69 -4.08
C ILE A 14 -4.53 13.55 -4.93
N VAL A 15 -3.89 14.55 -4.33
CA VAL A 15 -2.98 15.48 -5.02
C VAL A 15 -1.52 15.03 -4.99
N ALA A 16 -1.21 13.93 -4.31
CA ALA A 16 0.16 13.45 -4.15
C ALA A 16 0.80 13.01 -5.49
N PRO A 17 2.11 13.20 -5.68
CA PRO A 17 2.79 12.84 -6.92
C PRO A 17 2.84 11.31 -7.12
N GLY A 18 2.91 10.53 -6.04
CA GLY A 18 2.91 9.07 -6.10
C GLY A 18 1.63 8.47 -6.70
N ILE A 19 0.44 8.97 -6.31
CA ILE A 19 -0.83 8.50 -6.90
C ILE A 19 -0.97 8.96 -8.35
N ARG A 20 -0.43 10.13 -8.71
CA ARG A 20 -0.39 10.59 -10.11
C ARG A 20 0.41 9.64 -10.99
N ALA A 21 1.61 9.25 -10.56
CA ALA A 21 2.43 8.29 -11.29
C ALA A 21 1.73 6.93 -11.43
N LEU A 22 1.01 6.48 -10.40
CA LEU A 22 0.25 5.23 -10.43
C LEU A 22 -0.94 5.28 -11.40
N VAL A 23 -1.69 6.39 -11.40
CA VAL A 23 -2.80 6.64 -12.32
C VAL A 23 -2.33 6.64 -13.76
N GLU A 24 -1.19 7.27 -14.06
CA GLU A 24 -0.60 7.26 -15.40
C GLU A 24 -0.33 5.84 -15.90
N VAL A 25 0.24 4.98 -15.07
CA VAL A 25 0.49 3.58 -15.43
C VAL A 25 -0.83 2.82 -15.60
N ALA A 26 -1.76 2.96 -14.64
CA ALA A 26 -3.06 2.29 -14.65
C ALA A 26 -3.88 2.63 -15.91
N ALA A 27 -3.86 3.89 -16.34
CA ALA A 27 -4.59 4.36 -17.51
C ALA A 27 -4.10 3.73 -18.83
N THR A 28 -2.88 3.18 -18.85
CA THR A 28 -2.37 2.42 -20.02
C THR A 28 -2.91 1.00 -20.10
N LEU A 29 -3.58 0.50 -19.05
CA LEU A 29 -3.99 -0.91 -18.92
C LEU A 29 -5.50 -1.09 -18.93
N GLY A 30 -6.27 -0.11 -18.48
CA GLY A 30 -7.72 -0.26 -18.31
C GLY A 30 -8.46 1.05 -18.09
N ASP A 31 -9.74 0.94 -17.78
CA ASP A 31 -10.55 2.07 -17.34
C ASP A 31 -10.21 2.36 -15.88
N VAL A 32 -9.91 3.62 -15.55
CA VAL A 32 -9.44 4.02 -14.22
C VAL A 32 -10.51 4.82 -13.48
N VAL A 33 -10.67 4.51 -12.20
CA VAL A 33 -11.43 5.33 -11.24
C VAL A 33 -10.54 5.57 -10.04
N VAL A 34 -10.44 6.83 -9.61
CA VAL A 34 -9.60 7.24 -8.48
C VAL A 34 -10.48 7.62 -7.31
N VAL A 35 -10.22 7.04 -6.15
CA VAL A 35 -10.84 7.44 -4.88
C VAL A 35 -9.77 7.50 -3.82
N ALA A 36 -9.48 8.69 -3.30
CA ALA A 36 -8.39 8.90 -2.37
C ALA A 36 -8.77 9.90 -1.26
N PRO A 37 -8.06 9.91 -0.13
CA PRO A 37 -8.28 10.89 0.92
C PRO A 37 -8.08 12.33 0.44
N ASP A 38 -8.80 13.26 1.06
CA ASP A 38 -8.67 14.71 0.84
C ASP A 38 -7.42 15.32 1.51
N SER A 39 -6.76 14.55 2.38
CA SER A 39 -5.61 14.96 3.18
C SER A 39 -4.75 13.74 3.55
N PRO A 40 -3.44 13.91 3.82
CA PRO A 40 -2.57 12.80 4.20
C PRO A 40 -3.08 12.03 5.44
N GLN A 41 -3.05 10.70 5.37
CA GLN A 41 -3.56 9.76 6.39
C GLN A 41 -2.47 8.80 6.90
N SER A 42 -1.19 9.17 6.79
CA SER A 42 -0.06 8.31 7.14
C SER A 42 -0.11 7.84 8.61
N GLY A 43 0.26 6.58 8.84
CA GLY A 43 0.37 6.00 10.19
C GLY A 43 -0.96 5.64 10.87
N LYS A 44 -2.08 5.71 10.15
CA LYS A 44 -3.40 5.31 10.69
C LYS A 44 -3.65 3.78 10.68
N GLY A 45 -2.77 2.98 10.06
CA GLY A 45 -3.00 1.55 9.87
C GLY A 45 -4.33 1.26 9.16
N HIS A 46 -4.98 0.16 9.53
CA HIS A 46 -6.28 -0.27 8.97
C HIS A 46 -7.47 0.39 9.69
N ALA A 47 -7.38 1.68 9.98
CA ALA A 47 -8.46 2.44 10.61
C ALA A 47 -9.67 2.58 9.66
N ILE A 48 -10.88 2.63 10.23
CA ILE A 48 -12.14 2.90 9.53
C ILE A 48 -12.94 3.97 10.26
N THR A 49 -13.74 4.73 9.53
CA THR A 49 -14.56 5.81 10.09
C THR A 49 -15.96 5.31 10.38
N ILE A 50 -16.30 5.15 11.67
CA ILE A 50 -17.62 4.64 12.11
C ILE A 50 -18.46 5.70 12.84
N HIS A 51 -17.81 6.62 13.55
CA HIS A 51 -18.50 7.53 14.48
C HIS A 51 -18.91 8.88 13.87
N GLU A 52 -18.54 9.13 12.62
CA GLU A 52 -18.83 10.36 11.90
C GLU A 52 -19.18 10.07 10.43
N PRO A 53 -20.01 10.90 9.79
CA PRO A 53 -20.40 10.67 8.41
C PRO A 53 -19.25 10.97 7.44
N LEU A 54 -19.01 10.03 6.52
CA LEU A 54 -18.07 10.22 5.43
C LEU A 54 -18.60 11.22 4.40
N ARG A 55 -17.70 12.03 3.84
CA ARG A 55 -17.95 12.90 2.68
C ARG A 55 -17.20 12.36 1.47
N LEU A 56 -17.82 12.52 0.30
CA LEU A 56 -17.29 12.06 -0.97
C LEU A 56 -17.61 13.12 -2.02
N ASN A 57 -16.58 13.75 -2.59
CA ASN A 57 -16.74 14.83 -3.56
C ASN A 57 -16.11 14.41 -4.88
N LYS A 58 -16.81 14.67 -5.99
CA LYS A 58 -16.24 14.48 -7.32
C LYS A 58 -15.27 15.63 -7.59
N VAL A 59 -14.07 15.30 -8.04
CA VAL A 59 -13.03 16.27 -8.37
C VAL A 59 -12.50 16.03 -9.77
N ASN A 60 -11.81 17.04 -10.33
CA ASN A 60 -11.12 16.94 -11.61
C ASN A 60 -9.60 16.93 -11.38
N ALA A 61 -9.12 15.93 -10.61
CA ALA A 61 -7.70 15.80 -10.29
C ALA A 61 -6.89 15.21 -11.46
N PHE A 62 -7.54 14.40 -12.29
CA PHE A 62 -6.93 13.69 -13.41
C PHE A 62 -7.77 13.90 -14.68
N PRO A 63 -7.26 14.62 -15.70
CA PRO A 63 -8.03 14.92 -16.91
C PRO A 63 -8.57 13.65 -17.59
N GLY A 64 -9.90 13.59 -17.77
CA GLY A 64 -10.57 12.48 -18.44
C GLY A 64 -10.70 11.19 -17.62
N ILE A 65 -10.29 11.21 -16.34
CA ILE A 65 -10.39 10.07 -15.42
C ILE A 65 -11.38 10.45 -14.31
N GLU A 66 -12.28 9.53 -13.98
CA GLU A 66 -13.24 9.76 -12.91
C GLU A 66 -12.51 9.73 -11.55
N SER A 67 -12.50 10.86 -10.85
CA SER A 67 -11.78 11.02 -9.59
C SER A 67 -12.65 11.60 -8.48
N TRP A 68 -12.48 11.07 -7.26
CA TRP A 68 -13.23 11.43 -6.07
C TRP A 68 -12.29 11.58 -4.88
N GLU A 69 -12.49 12.63 -4.09
CA GLU A 69 -11.84 12.79 -2.79
C GLU A 69 -12.81 12.38 -1.68
N SER A 70 -12.28 11.81 -0.60
CA SER A 70 -13.06 11.45 0.59
C SER A 70 -12.45 12.03 1.86
N SER A 71 -13.31 12.38 2.81
CA SER A 71 -12.89 12.77 4.17
C SER A 71 -12.45 11.58 5.04
N GLY A 72 -12.50 10.36 4.50
CA GLY A 72 -12.21 9.13 5.21
C GLY A 72 -10.74 8.70 5.13
N THR A 73 -10.51 7.52 5.69
CA THR A 73 -9.23 6.80 5.58
C THR A 73 -9.06 6.16 4.18
N PRO A 74 -7.87 5.64 3.85
CA PRO A 74 -7.67 4.86 2.63
C PRO A 74 -8.60 3.64 2.55
N VAL A 75 -8.90 3.01 3.69
CA VAL A 75 -9.85 1.88 3.78
C VAL A 75 -11.27 2.33 3.45
N ASP A 76 -11.69 3.48 4.01
CA ASP A 76 -13.00 4.07 3.70
C ASP A 76 -13.11 4.42 2.21
N CYS A 77 -12.04 4.89 1.57
CA CYS A 77 -11.99 5.18 0.14
C CYS A 77 -12.31 3.92 -0.70
N VAL A 78 -11.74 2.77 -0.35
CA VAL A 78 -12.01 1.50 -1.04
C VAL A 78 -13.47 1.07 -0.85
N LYS A 79 -13.99 1.16 0.38
CA LYS A 79 -15.41 0.84 0.67
C LYS A 79 -16.37 1.76 -0.08
N LEU A 80 -16.13 3.07 -0.09
CA LEU A 80 -16.95 4.03 -0.84
C LEU A 80 -16.86 3.79 -2.35
N ALA A 81 -15.67 3.50 -2.87
CA ALA A 81 -15.49 3.14 -4.26
C ALA A 81 -16.34 1.92 -4.64
N LYS A 82 -16.24 0.84 -3.86
CA LYS A 82 -16.95 -0.42 -4.12
C LYS A 82 -18.46 -0.29 -3.98
N HIS A 83 -18.94 0.30 -2.89
CA HIS A 83 -20.36 0.24 -2.52
C HIS A 83 -21.18 1.44 -2.99
N VAL A 84 -20.54 2.56 -3.36
CA VAL A 84 -21.24 3.78 -3.79
C VAL A 84 -20.96 4.08 -5.25
N ILE A 85 -19.69 4.27 -5.62
CA ILE A 85 -19.30 4.74 -6.97
C ILE A 85 -19.42 3.60 -8.00
N LEU A 86 -18.97 2.41 -7.64
CA LEU A 86 -18.82 1.24 -8.53
C LEU A 86 -19.76 0.09 -8.17
N LYS A 87 -20.86 0.38 -7.47
CA LYS A 87 -21.81 -0.64 -6.96
C LYS A 87 -22.32 -1.61 -8.03
N ASP A 88 -22.47 -1.14 -9.27
CA ASP A 88 -22.99 -1.92 -10.41
C ASP A 88 -21.86 -2.33 -11.39
N ARG A 89 -20.59 -2.15 -11.00
CA ARG A 89 -19.41 -2.41 -11.83
C ARG A 89 -18.47 -3.38 -11.13
N ASN A 90 -17.83 -4.26 -11.90
CA ASN A 90 -16.80 -5.15 -11.35
C ASN A 90 -15.45 -4.43 -11.32
N ILE A 91 -14.79 -4.41 -10.17
CA ILE A 91 -13.42 -3.90 -10.04
C ILE A 91 -12.49 -5.09 -10.31
N ASP A 92 -11.67 -5.00 -11.36
CA ASP A 92 -10.78 -6.08 -11.76
C ASP A 92 -9.47 -6.06 -10.97
N LEU A 93 -9.01 -4.87 -10.59
CA LEU A 93 -7.80 -4.64 -9.81
C LEU A 93 -7.94 -3.37 -8.96
N CYS A 94 -7.47 -3.40 -7.73
CA CYS A 94 -7.27 -2.22 -6.89
C CYS A 94 -5.77 -1.99 -6.68
N VAL A 95 -5.28 -0.78 -6.92
CA VAL A 95 -3.88 -0.42 -6.65
C VAL A 95 -3.81 0.75 -5.69
N SER A 96 -2.93 0.64 -4.70
CA SER A 96 -2.76 1.63 -3.64
C SER A 96 -1.34 2.19 -3.65
N GLY A 97 -1.18 3.50 -3.55
CA GLY A 97 0.11 4.19 -3.54
C GLY A 97 0.27 5.16 -4.74
N ILE A 98 1.48 5.39 -5.25
CA ILE A 98 2.78 4.91 -4.74
C ILE A 98 3.11 5.69 -3.46
N ASN A 99 3.29 4.99 -2.34
CA ASN A 99 3.64 5.60 -1.06
C ASN A 99 5.06 6.18 -1.06
N HIS A 100 5.25 7.30 -0.38
CA HIS A 100 6.56 7.84 -0.04
C HIS A 100 7.14 7.14 1.20
N GLY A 101 8.10 6.25 0.99
CA GLY A 101 8.73 5.47 2.05
C GLY A 101 8.35 3.99 2.02
N SER A 102 9.16 3.18 2.72
CA SER A 102 9.04 1.72 2.73
C SER A 102 7.88 1.21 3.60
N ASN A 103 7.12 0.27 3.05
CA ASN A 103 6.15 -0.57 3.77
C ASN A 103 6.61 -2.05 3.85
N ALA A 104 7.91 -2.30 3.70
CA ALA A 104 8.50 -3.62 3.82
C ALA A 104 8.55 -4.10 5.28
N SER A 105 8.61 -5.42 5.47
CA SER A 105 8.62 -6.07 6.77
C SER A 105 7.44 -5.63 7.65
N ILE A 106 7.65 -5.44 8.96
CA ILE A 106 6.61 -5.10 9.92
C ILE A 106 5.88 -3.79 9.60
N ASN A 107 6.44 -2.90 8.77
CA ASN A 107 5.80 -1.63 8.41
C ASN A 107 4.46 -1.84 7.69
N ILE A 108 4.24 -3.00 7.07
CA ILE A 108 2.98 -3.38 6.43
C ILE A 108 1.75 -3.16 7.34
N ILE A 109 1.87 -3.38 8.65
CA ILE A 109 0.72 -3.28 9.58
C ILE A 109 0.32 -1.85 9.92
N TYR A 110 1.23 -0.89 9.76
CA TYR A 110 1.00 0.54 10.05
C TYR A 110 0.68 1.35 8.79
N SER A 111 0.80 0.71 7.63
CA SER A 111 0.70 1.34 6.32
C SER A 111 -0.75 1.58 5.91
N GLY A 112 -1.11 2.83 5.63
CA GLY A 112 -2.41 3.17 5.05
C GLY A 112 -2.50 2.67 3.61
N THR A 113 -1.41 2.77 2.84
CA THR A 113 -1.31 2.19 1.49
C THR A 113 -1.64 0.69 1.49
N MET A 114 -1.01 -0.10 2.37
CA MET A 114 -1.29 -1.54 2.42
C MET A 114 -2.66 -1.86 3.03
N SER A 115 -3.16 -1.03 3.95
CA SER A 115 -4.51 -1.21 4.51
C SER A 115 -5.59 -1.07 3.44
N ALA A 116 -5.47 -0.09 2.53
CA ALA A 116 -6.38 0.03 1.39
C ALA A 116 -6.31 -1.18 0.44
N ALA A 117 -5.09 -1.65 0.11
CA ALA A 117 -4.94 -2.85 -0.71
C ALA A 117 -5.52 -4.09 -0.01
N MET A 118 -5.30 -4.24 1.29
CA MET A 118 -5.83 -5.33 2.11
C MET A 118 -7.36 -5.30 2.18
N GLU A 119 -7.95 -4.11 2.28
CA GLU A 119 -9.41 -3.93 2.24
C GLU A 119 -9.99 -4.41 0.91
N ALA A 120 -9.36 -4.06 -0.22
CA ALA A 120 -9.80 -4.55 -1.52
C ALA A 120 -9.71 -6.08 -1.60
N ALA A 121 -8.66 -6.69 -1.03
CA ALA A 121 -8.51 -8.14 -0.99
C ALA A 121 -9.60 -8.83 -0.13
N LEU A 122 -10.02 -8.22 0.98
CA LEU A 122 -11.15 -8.70 1.79
C LEU A 122 -12.46 -8.71 1.00
N GLU A 123 -12.66 -7.72 0.12
CA GLU A 123 -13.78 -7.65 -0.82
C GLU A 123 -13.60 -8.56 -2.05
N SER A 124 -12.64 -9.51 -2.00
CA SER A 124 -12.29 -10.43 -3.10
C SER A 124 -11.82 -9.74 -4.38
N ILE A 125 -11.31 -8.52 -4.27
CA ILE A 125 -10.71 -7.75 -5.37
C ILE A 125 -9.20 -7.98 -5.33
N ARG A 126 -8.61 -8.32 -6.47
CA ARG A 126 -7.14 -8.39 -6.60
C ARG A 126 -6.55 -7.03 -6.28
N SER A 127 -5.48 -6.98 -5.50
CA SER A 127 -4.91 -5.73 -5.04
C SER A 127 -3.39 -5.73 -4.89
N ILE A 128 -2.82 -4.54 -5.04
CA ILE A 128 -1.39 -4.29 -4.92
C ILE A 128 -1.18 -2.98 -4.16
N GLY A 129 -0.35 -2.99 -3.12
CA GLY A 129 0.21 -1.78 -2.54
C GLY A 129 1.61 -1.53 -3.10
N PHE A 130 1.86 -0.31 -3.59
CA PHE A 130 3.15 0.12 -4.11
C PHE A 130 3.79 1.15 -3.20
N SER A 131 5.09 1.02 -2.95
CA SER A 131 5.85 1.91 -2.08
C SER A 131 7.24 2.15 -2.65
N LEU A 132 7.68 3.39 -2.70
CA LEU A 132 9.02 3.77 -3.15
C LEU A 132 9.87 4.10 -1.91
N LEU A 133 11.10 3.60 -1.86
CA LEU A 133 12.05 3.85 -0.77
C LEU A 133 12.64 5.28 -0.81
N ASP A 134 11.77 6.27 -0.99
CA ASP A 134 12.08 7.68 -0.99
C ASP A 134 11.00 8.45 -0.23
N TYR A 135 11.39 9.11 0.86
CA TYR A 135 10.50 9.93 1.68
C TYR A 135 10.32 11.34 1.10
N SER A 136 11.07 11.71 0.05
CA SER A 136 10.95 13.01 -0.60
C SER A 136 9.59 13.15 -1.29
N PHE A 137 8.92 14.29 -1.11
CA PHE A 137 7.72 14.62 -1.89
C PHE A 137 8.04 14.70 -3.40
N ASP A 138 9.26 15.16 -3.74
CA ASP A 138 9.75 15.24 -5.12
C ASP A 138 10.43 13.95 -5.59
N ALA A 139 10.06 12.79 -5.02
CA ALA A 139 10.62 11.50 -5.42
C ALA A 139 10.38 11.22 -6.91
N ASP A 140 11.39 10.64 -7.56
CA ASP A 140 11.29 10.24 -8.96
C ASP A 140 10.66 8.84 -9.09
N PHE A 141 9.46 8.80 -9.65
CA PHE A 141 8.72 7.57 -9.88
C PHE A 141 8.95 6.98 -11.27
N GLU A 142 9.63 7.67 -12.20
CA GLU A 142 9.84 7.18 -13.56
C GLU A 142 10.52 5.80 -13.61
N PRO A 143 11.59 5.53 -12.84
CA PRO A 143 12.23 4.20 -12.83
C PRO A 143 11.29 3.06 -12.41
N ALA A 144 10.27 3.37 -11.62
CA ALA A 144 9.31 2.39 -11.09
C ALA A 144 8.24 1.99 -12.11
N LYS A 145 7.81 2.92 -12.98
CA LYS A 145 6.64 2.76 -13.86
C LYS A 145 6.66 1.48 -14.71
N PRO A 146 7.76 1.10 -15.39
CA PRO A 146 7.79 -0.12 -16.20
C PRO A 146 7.54 -1.39 -15.38
N TYR A 147 8.04 -1.44 -14.14
CA TYR A 147 7.88 -2.58 -13.24
C TYR A 147 6.47 -2.63 -12.65
N ILE A 148 5.92 -1.48 -12.23
CA ILE A 148 4.52 -1.36 -11.78
C ILE A 148 3.59 -1.87 -12.87
N ARG A 149 3.78 -1.40 -14.12
CA ARG A 149 2.98 -1.85 -15.28
C ARG A 149 3.03 -3.36 -15.44
N LYS A 150 4.22 -3.96 -15.40
CA LYS A 150 4.43 -5.41 -15.55
C LYS A 150 3.74 -6.21 -14.44
N ILE A 151 3.77 -5.74 -13.19
CA ILE A 151 3.11 -6.40 -12.05
C ILE A 151 1.58 -6.30 -12.20
N MET A 152 1.06 -5.13 -12.57
CA MET A 152 -0.37 -4.93 -12.81
C MET A 152 -0.89 -5.80 -13.96
N GLU A 153 -0.15 -5.88 -15.08
CA GLU A 153 -0.47 -6.78 -16.20
C GLU A 153 -0.50 -8.24 -15.75
N TYR A 154 0.49 -8.66 -14.95
CA TYR A 154 0.54 -10.01 -14.41
C TYR A 154 -0.69 -10.35 -13.54
N MET A 155 -1.09 -9.42 -12.67
CA MET A 155 -2.26 -9.59 -11.80
C MET A 155 -3.58 -9.61 -12.59
N LEU A 156 -3.68 -8.82 -13.66
CA LEU A 156 -4.87 -8.76 -14.52
C LEU A 156 -5.03 -10.02 -15.39
N ALA A 157 -3.93 -10.60 -15.88
CA ALA A 157 -3.95 -11.66 -16.89
C ALA A 157 -4.32 -13.06 -16.39
N ARG A 158 -4.32 -13.33 -15.08
CA ARG A 158 -4.52 -14.68 -14.52
C ARG A 158 -5.68 -14.71 -13.51
N PRO A 159 -6.52 -15.77 -13.54
CA PRO A 159 -7.43 -16.04 -12.44
C PRO A 159 -6.61 -16.53 -11.24
N PHE A 160 -6.62 -15.79 -10.14
CA PHE A 160 -6.01 -16.21 -8.89
C PHE A 160 -7.08 -16.81 -7.98
N GLN A 161 -6.83 -17.99 -7.44
CA GLN A 161 -7.60 -18.55 -6.33
C GLN A 161 -6.96 -18.24 -4.97
N HIS A 162 -5.66 -17.93 -4.96
CA HIS A 162 -4.85 -17.62 -3.77
C HIS A 162 -3.84 -16.53 -4.17
N GLY A 163 -3.64 -15.51 -3.34
CA GLY A 163 -2.73 -14.37 -3.64
C GLY A 163 -3.43 -13.12 -4.18
N TYR A 164 -4.49 -12.67 -3.50
CA TYR A 164 -5.22 -11.46 -3.85
C TYR A 164 -4.52 -10.16 -3.46
N LEU A 165 -3.48 -10.21 -2.61
CA LEU A 165 -2.82 -9.03 -2.07
C LEU A 165 -1.31 -9.12 -2.26
N LEU A 166 -0.72 -8.12 -2.93
CA LEU A 166 0.73 -7.98 -3.05
C LEU A 166 1.21 -6.71 -2.34
N ASN A 167 2.24 -6.83 -1.50
CA ASN A 167 3.03 -5.71 -1.00
C ASN A 167 4.29 -5.55 -1.87
N VAL A 168 4.41 -4.42 -2.56
CA VAL A 168 5.51 -4.15 -3.50
C VAL A 168 6.30 -2.93 -3.05
N ASN A 169 7.59 -3.14 -2.75
CA ASN A 169 8.50 -2.07 -2.40
C ASN A 169 9.58 -1.90 -3.46
N ILE A 170 9.87 -0.65 -3.82
CA ILE A 170 10.72 -0.27 -4.94
C ILE A 170 11.93 0.49 -4.37
N PRO A 171 13.18 0.03 -4.62
CA PRO A 171 14.35 0.73 -4.13
C PRO A 171 14.54 2.06 -4.86
N LYS A 172 15.02 3.09 -4.15
CA LYS A 172 15.36 4.40 -4.74
C LYS A 172 16.65 4.28 -5.56
N LEU A 173 16.50 3.86 -6.81
CA LEU A 173 17.59 3.61 -7.75
C LEU A 173 17.21 4.11 -9.14
N ALA A 174 18.21 4.51 -9.93
CA ALA A 174 18.01 4.79 -11.35
C ALA A 174 17.60 3.50 -12.10
N SER A 175 16.92 3.66 -13.24
CA SER A 175 16.38 2.55 -14.04
C SER A 175 17.40 1.45 -14.34
N GLU A 176 18.65 1.84 -14.65
CA GLU A 176 19.75 0.93 -15.03
C GLU A 176 20.33 0.18 -13.82
N GLN A 177 20.05 0.66 -12.60
CA GLN A 177 20.55 0.08 -11.35
C GLN A 177 19.56 -0.89 -10.72
N ILE A 178 18.28 -0.85 -11.13
CA ILE A 178 17.28 -1.84 -10.71
C ILE A 178 17.60 -3.18 -11.39
N ARG A 179 18.01 -4.17 -10.59
CA ARG A 179 18.45 -5.49 -11.09
C ARG A 179 17.29 -6.39 -11.52
N GLY A 180 16.07 -6.05 -11.13
CA GLY A 180 14.85 -6.78 -11.47
C GLY A 180 13.86 -6.81 -10.31
N MET A 181 12.99 -7.82 -10.32
CA MET A 181 11.99 -8.05 -9.26
C MET A 181 12.25 -9.41 -8.61
N LYS A 182 12.00 -9.52 -7.31
CA LYS A 182 12.12 -10.77 -6.57
C LYS A 182 10.87 -11.01 -5.74
N VAL A 183 10.26 -12.18 -5.91
CA VAL A 183 9.19 -12.64 -5.01
C VAL A 183 9.83 -13.08 -3.71
N CYS A 184 9.35 -12.53 -2.60
CA CYS A 184 9.96 -12.68 -1.28
C CYS A 184 8.91 -13.00 -0.23
N ARG A 185 9.35 -13.48 0.93
CA ARG A 185 8.57 -13.41 2.17
C ARG A 185 8.88 -12.11 2.92
N GLN A 186 8.01 -11.76 3.85
CA GLN A 186 8.24 -10.67 4.80
C GLN A 186 9.46 -11.01 5.69
N ALA A 187 10.41 -10.08 5.83
CA ALA A 187 11.53 -10.22 6.77
C ALA A 187 11.04 -10.16 8.23
N ASP A 188 11.70 -10.92 9.12
CA ASP A 188 11.61 -10.73 10.57
C ASP A 188 12.49 -9.55 11.01
N ALA A 189 11.97 -8.34 10.83
CA ALA A 189 12.59 -7.10 11.25
C ALA A 189 11.59 -6.26 12.05
N ARG A 190 12.12 -5.46 12.98
CA ARG A 190 11.30 -4.63 13.87
C ARG A 190 11.98 -3.32 14.21
N TRP A 191 11.16 -2.34 14.60
CA TRP A 191 11.67 -1.14 15.24
C TRP A 191 12.03 -1.46 16.69
N ILE A 192 13.20 -0.99 17.14
CA ILE A 192 13.51 -0.88 18.56
C ILE A 192 13.18 0.56 18.94
N GLU A 193 12.04 0.76 19.62
CA GLU A 193 11.55 2.10 19.90
C GLU A 193 12.39 2.83 20.95
N LYS A 194 12.47 4.15 20.77
CA LYS A 194 13.07 5.10 21.69
C LYS A 194 12.11 6.26 21.89
N MET A 195 11.98 6.73 23.13
CA MET A 195 11.22 7.94 23.45
C MET A 195 12.19 9.09 23.71
N ILE A 196 12.10 10.12 22.88
CA ILE A 196 12.89 11.34 23.08
C ILE A 196 12.05 12.32 23.88
N GLU A 197 12.42 12.53 25.15
CA GLU A 197 11.79 13.54 26.00
C GLU A 197 12.20 14.95 25.56
N GLY A 198 11.22 15.82 25.36
CA GLY A 198 11.38 17.25 25.25
C GLY A 198 10.51 17.98 26.26
N ARG A 199 10.66 19.31 26.33
CA ARG A 199 9.81 20.16 27.18
C ARG A 199 9.22 21.28 26.36
N ASP A 200 7.95 21.56 26.58
CA ASP A 200 7.28 22.69 25.96
C ASP A 200 7.72 24.03 26.62
N PRO A 201 7.32 25.20 26.08
CA PRO A 201 7.68 26.48 26.67
C PRO A 201 7.19 26.70 28.12
N ALA A 202 6.21 25.90 28.59
CA ALA A 202 5.72 25.92 29.96
C ALA A 202 6.42 24.89 30.87
N GLY A 203 7.43 24.19 30.36
CA GLY A 203 8.21 23.18 31.08
C GLY A 203 7.54 21.81 31.20
N ARG A 204 6.39 21.59 30.55
CA ARG A 204 5.67 20.31 30.57
C ARG A 204 6.38 19.30 29.65
N PRO A 205 6.58 18.05 30.08
CA PRO A 205 7.23 17.05 29.25
C PRO A 205 6.34 16.65 28.07
N TYR A 206 6.97 16.38 26.93
CA TYR A 206 6.38 15.67 25.79
C TYR A 206 7.40 14.64 25.27
N TYR A 207 6.94 13.69 24.48
CA TYR A 207 7.78 12.60 23.98
C TYR A 207 7.58 12.43 22.48
N TRP A 208 8.70 12.34 21.74
CA TRP A 208 8.69 11.89 20.35
C TRP A 208 8.98 10.40 20.29
N LEU A 209 8.13 9.67 19.58
CA LEU A 209 8.40 8.29 19.19
C LEU A 209 9.49 8.29 18.11
N SER A 210 10.56 7.57 18.38
CA SER A 210 11.68 7.32 17.47
C SER A 210 12.07 5.84 17.57
N GLY A 211 13.08 5.41 16.84
CA GLY A 211 13.60 4.05 16.93
C GLY A 211 14.62 3.76 15.84
N ASP A 212 15.26 2.61 15.98
CA ASP A 212 16.13 2.05 14.94
C ASP A 212 15.45 0.83 14.33
N PHE A 213 15.44 0.75 13.00
CA PHE A 213 14.94 -0.43 12.30
C PHE A 213 16.01 -1.52 12.34
N VAL A 214 15.72 -2.63 13.02
CA VAL A 214 16.64 -3.75 13.21
C VAL A 214 16.13 -4.97 12.46
N ASN A 215 16.94 -5.43 11.51
CA ASN A 215 16.72 -6.66 10.77
C ASN A 215 17.67 -7.76 11.27
N ASN A 216 17.12 -8.80 11.90
CA ASN A 216 17.87 -9.99 12.32
C ASN A 216 17.73 -11.16 11.32
N ASP A 217 16.95 -10.95 10.26
CA ASP A 217 16.71 -11.93 9.22
C ASP A 217 17.77 -11.80 8.13
N HIS A 218 18.72 -12.73 8.14
CA HIS A 218 19.84 -12.77 7.18
C HIS A 218 19.53 -13.63 5.95
N ALA A 219 18.29 -14.09 5.79
CA ALA A 219 17.92 -14.92 4.64
C ALA A 219 17.78 -14.06 3.37
N GLU A 220 18.13 -14.67 2.24
CA GLU A 220 18.10 -14.01 0.92
C GLU A 220 16.72 -14.05 0.25
N ASP A 221 15.72 -14.68 0.87
CA ASP A 221 14.35 -14.78 0.39
C ASP A 221 13.42 -13.70 0.97
N THR A 222 13.99 -12.67 1.63
CA THR A 222 13.26 -11.59 2.29
C THR A 222 13.13 -10.34 1.43
N ASP A 223 12.07 -9.56 1.71
CA ASP A 223 11.84 -8.26 1.10
C ASP A 223 12.96 -7.26 1.40
N ILE A 224 13.43 -7.19 2.64
CA ILE A 224 14.56 -6.32 3.03
C ILE A 224 15.84 -6.69 2.25
N TRP A 225 16.20 -7.98 2.19
CA TRP A 225 17.37 -8.41 1.44
C TRP A 225 17.25 -8.05 -0.05
N ALA A 226 16.08 -8.26 -0.66
CA ALA A 226 15.84 -7.93 -2.05
C ALA A 226 16.06 -6.43 -2.32
N LEU A 227 15.51 -5.56 -1.47
CA LEU A 227 15.64 -4.11 -1.58
C LEU A 227 17.09 -3.65 -1.43
N GLU A 228 17.79 -4.13 -0.40
CA GLU A 228 19.21 -3.83 -0.16
C GLU A 228 20.12 -4.29 -1.30
N ASN A 229 19.71 -5.34 -2.01
CA ASN A 229 20.45 -5.89 -3.15
C ASN A 229 19.99 -5.32 -4.50
N GLY A 230 19.18 -4.26 -4.53
CA GLY A 230 18.79 -3.55 -5.75
C GLY A 230 17.68 -4.23 -6.55
N PHE A 231 16.88 -5.09 -5.92
CA PHE A 231 15.68 -5.67 -6.51
C PHE A 231 14.43 -4.99 -5.95
N ILE A 232 13.39 -4.91 -6.78
CA ILE A 232 12.02 -4.63 -6.32
C ILE A 232 11.52 -5.87 -5.56
N SER A 233 11.06 -5.70 -4.33
CA SER A 233 10.47 -6.79 -3.56
C SER A 233 8.98 -6.92 -3.85
N ILE A 234 8.52 -8.16 -3.98
CA ILE A 234 7.10 -8.51 -4.15
C ILE A 234 6.77 -9.56 -3.09
N VAL A 235 6.00 -9.19 -2.08
CA VAL A 235 5.55 -10.11 -1.03
C VAL A 235 4.07 -10.42 -1.24
N PRO A 236 3.70 -11.67 -1.52
CA PRO A 236 2.31 -12.12 -1.41
C PRO A 236 1.88 -12.07 0.06
N SER A 237 0.86 -11.28 0.37
CA SER A 237 0.38 -11.05 1.74
C SER A 237 -1.05 -11.53 1.93
N MET A 238 -1.48 -11.61 3.19
CA MET A 238 -2.83 -12.00 3.59
C MET A 238 -3.25 -11.26 4.86
N HIS A 239 -4.54 -11.28 5.16
CA HIS A 239 -5.13 -10.62 6.33
C HIS A 239 -5.30 -11.56 7.54
N ASP A 240 -5.22 -12.87 7.31
CA ASP A 240 -5.37 -13.85 8.39
C ASP A 240 -4.05 -13.98 9.16
N LEU A 241 -4.09 -13.49 10.39
CA LEU A 241 -2.95 -13.40 11.31
C LEU A 241 -2.82 -14.63 12.21
N THR A 242 -3.56 -15.71 11.92
CA THR A 242 -3.49 -16.94 12.68
C THR A 242 -2.11 -17.57 12.57
N ASN A 243 -1.44 -17.77 13.71
CA ASN A 243 -0.23 -18.59 13.76
C ASN A 243 -0.60 -20.08 13.67
N TYR A 244 -0.87 -20.56 12.44
CA TYR A 244 -1.28 -21.94 12.17
C TYR A 244 -0.38 -23.01 12.83
N PRO A 245 0.97 -22.89 12.82
CA PRO A 245 1.85 -23.79 13.56
C PRO A 245 1.57 -23.90 15.07
N ALA A 246 1.02 -22.86 15.70
CA ALA A 246 0.72 -22.87 17.14
C ALA A 246 -0.58 -23.62 17.47
N ILE A 247 -1.52 -23.76 16.53
CA ILE A 247 -2.80 -24.45 16.75
C ILE A 247 -2.60 -25.87 17.32
N PRO A 248 -1.84 -26.79 16.69
CA PRO A 248 -1.68 -28.14 17.22
C PRO A 248 -1.05 -28.19 18.61
N VAL A 249 -0.20 -27.21 18.98
CA VAL A 249 0.43 -27.13 20.31
C VAL A 249 -0.59 -26.71 21.38
N LEU A 250 -1.55 -25.85 21.02
CA LEU A 250 -2.57 -25.35 21.94
C LEU A 250 -3.79 -26.25 22.05
N LYS A 251 -3.89 -27.32 21.24
CA LYS A 251 -5.00 -28.28 21.31
C LYS A 251 -5.07 -29.06 22.61
N ASP A 252 -3.97 -29.14 23.37
CA ASP A 252 -3.96 -29.77 24.70
C ASP A 252 -4.83 -29.02 25.74
N LEU A 253 -5.35 -27.82 25.40
CA LEU A 253 -6.30 -27.06 26.22
C LEU A 253 -7.75 -27.55 26.10
N GLU A 254 -8.09 -28.34 25.08
CA GLU A 254 -9.41 -28.94 24.85
C GLU A 254 -9.61 -30.25 25.63
#